data_AF-A0A3B8UUI9-F1
#
_entry.id   AF-A0A3B8UUI9-F1
#
_cell.length_a   1.000
_cell.length_b   1.000
_cell.length_c   1.000
_cell.angle_alpha   90.00
_cell.angle_beta   90.00
_cell.angle_gamma   90.00
#
_symmetry.space_group_name_H-M   'P 1'
#
loop_
_entity.id
_entity.type
_entity.pdbx_description
1 polymer ?
#
loop_
_entity_poly.entity_id
_entity_poly.type
_entity_poly.pdbx_seq_one_letter_code
_entity_poly.pdbx_strand_id
1 'polypeptide(L)'
;MKKLIKYFSLTSISGDISEYGYSFSLRKYIISIIGVTGCITLVGLIFKLKLKYILCIIICSLLILPLLIRKKYHNNHRMKEFCDVDVYLHQMVYSFIRTPKIHTALSDTYAIADGHLKILLKEALDELEYGMGDNVYYEALEIIEKNYNCSRVRTLHHFLINIETKGGRYKNALQVLLKDFDRWVKNIYQYEYELKIIKRDTTAGIFISIGLSLITMLMCSILNKYNTGSVSITDNYIFQLSSTIFLLLCIFFYAYTQTNYGSSLLNDSDKEEQSVRNYKLAYKTSISSVILHVLPLIIMLMAVLIFMIIKEKYLITAYISLAVLTILSYPFINKRRAKKQVINNLRICFSDWLRNVAINLENKPLIASIEDTYDDCPYLIRLSLDNFIRDIEADPSDIKPYYEFLSEYKQTDIMATIRTLYSVSELDEKGIDETISTLIQRNNDLINKQTELSYKDKESILKFMEYIPVFFMAMKMSIDMMLIITLYL
;
A
#
# COMPACT_ATOMS: atom_id res chain seq x y z
N MET A 1 -5.26 -16.63 23.79
CA MET A 1 -3.94 -17.13 24.24
C MET A 1 -3.21 -17.99 23.20
N LYS A 2 -3.78 -19.06 22.63
CA LYS A 2 -3.07 -19.91 21.63
C LYS A 2 -2.51 -19.16 20.40
N LYS A 3 -3.24 -18.19 19.84
CA LYS A 3 -2.74 -17.33 18.74
C LYS A 3 -1.54 -16.44 19.14
N LEU A 4 -1.56 -15.87 20.34
CA LEU A 4 -0.46 -15.07 20.89
C LEU A 4 0.78 -15.92 21.18
N ILE A 5 0.60 -17.12 21.75
CA ILE A 5 1.71 -18.04 22.03
C ILE A 5 2.34 -18.54 20.72
N LYS A 6 1.51 -18.87 19.70
CA LYS A 6 2.00 -19.20 18.36
C LYS A 6 2.77 -18.01 17.76
N TYR A 7 2.27 -16.79 17.91
CA TYR A 7 2.90 -15.56 17.41
C TYR A 7 4.31 -15.28 18.00
N PHE A 8 4.54 -15.59 19.27
CA PHE A 8 5.85 -15.44 19.91
C PHE A 8 6.78 -16.65 19.76
N SER A 9 6.29 -17.78 19.23
CA SER A 9 7.10 -18.99 19.11
C SER A 9 8.17 -18.83 18.02
N LEU A 10 9.43 -19.05 18.38
CA LEU A 10 10.58 -19.04 17.48
C LEU A 10 10.42 -20.01 16.31
N THR A 11 9.72 -21.13 16.53
CA THR A 11 9.38 -22.12 15.51
C THR A 11 8.43 -21.56 14.46
N SER A 12 7.44 -20.75 14.85
CA SER A 12 6.58 -20.07 13.86
C SER A 12 7.31 -18.97 13.10
N ILE A 13 8.18 -18.20 13.78
CA ILE A 13 8.96 -17.14 13.13
C ILE A 13 9.93 -17.76 12.12
N SER A 14 10.58 -18.87 12.50
CA SER A 14 11.42 -19.64 11.59
C SER A 14 10.62 -20.23 10.43
N GLY A 15 9.41 -20.74 10.70
CA GLY A 15 8.48 -21.26 9.69
C GLY A 15 8.10 -20.21 8.65
N ASP A 16 7.58 -19.06 9.10
CA ASP A 16 7.21 -17.94 8.22
C ASP A 16 8.42 -17.44 7.40
N ILE A 17 9.61 -17.39 7.99
CA ILE A 17 10.84 -16.94 7.31
C ILE A 17 11.34 -17.98 6.30
N SER A 18 11.20 -19.28 6.62
CA SER A 18 11.53 -20.37 5.70
C SER A 18 10.56 -20.47 4.54
N GLU A 19 9.29 -20.12 4.74
CA GLU A 19 8.28 -20.01 3.67
C GLU A 19 8.69 -18.97 2.63
N TYR A 20 9.35 -17.88 3.06
CA TYR A 20 9.93 -16.88 2.18
C TYR A 20 11.31 -17.27 1.58
N GLY A 21 11.76 -18.51 1.77
CA GLY A 21 13.06 -18.99 1.26
C GLY A 21 14.29 -18.42 1.95
N TYR A 22 14.14 -17.82 3.14
CA TYR A 22 15.25 -17.30 3.94
C TYR A 22 15.62 -18.24 5.09
N SER A 23 16.90 -18.29 5.46
CA SER A 23 17.36 -19.00 6.66
C SER A 23 17.30 -18.10 7.90
N PHE A 24 16.55 -18.54 8.91
CA PHE A 24 16.48 -17.81 10.19
C PHE A 24 17.74 -18.06 11.01
N SER A 25 18.44 -16.98 11.39
CA SER A 25 19.61 -17.07 12.26
C SER A 25 19.23 -16.74 13.71
N LEU A 26 19.12 -17.78 14.55
CA LEU A 26 18.89 -17.64 15.99
C LEU A 26 19.93 -16.72 16.66
N ARG A 27 21.20 -16.80 16.24
CA ARG A 27 22.28 -15.95 16.74
C ARG A 27 21.98 -14.47 16.52
N LYS A 28 21.56 -14.07 15.31
CA LYS A 28 21.23 -12.67 15.00
C LYS A 28 20.02 -12.19 15.79
N TYR A 29 19.04 -13.05 16.02
CA TYR A 29 17.86 -12.75 16.83
C TYR A 29 18.20 -12.47 18.30
N ILE A 30 19.02 -13.33 18.92
CA ILE A 30 19.47 -13.15 20.31
C ILE A 30 20.30 -11.87 20.45
N ILE A 31 21.23 -11.61 19.51
CA ILE A 31 22.01 -10.36 19.49
C ILE A 31 21.09 -9.13 19.40
N SER A 32 20.05 -9.19 18.56
CA SER A 32 19.07 -8.11 18.46
C SER A 32 18.30 -7.86 19.76
N ILE A 33 17.93 -8.92 20.49
CA ILE A 33 17.27 -8.79 21.79
C ILE A 33 18.22 -8.12 22.80
N ILE A 34 19.43 -8.64 22.93
CA ILE A 34 20.43 -8.12 23.87
C ILE A 34 20.71 -6.64 23.58
N GLY A 35 20.89 -6.28 22.31
CA GLY A 35 21.11 -4.90 21.87
C GLY A 35 19.96 -3.97 22.24
N VAL A 36 18.71 -4.36 21.93
CA VAL A 36 17.52 -3.54 22.27
C VAL A 36 17.36 -3.39 23.77
N THR A 37 17.52 -4.46 24.55
CA THR A 37 17.45 -4.39 26.01
C THR A 37 18.54 -3.48 26.58
N GLY A 38 19.78 -3.59 26.08
CA GLY A 38 20.90 -2.75 26.49
C GLY A 38 20.64 -1.27 26.22
N CYS A 39 20.19 -0.91 25.01
CA CYS A 39 19.84 0.46 24.66
C CYS A 39 18.73 1.03 25.54
N ILE A 40 17.66 0.27 25.79
CA ILE A 40 16.54 0.73 26.63
C ILE A 40 17.00 0.91 28.08
N THR A 41 17.80 -0.01 28.63
CA THR A 41 18.36 0.15 29.99
C THR A 41 19.25 1.38 30.08
N LEU A 42 20.11 1.62 29.10
CA LEU A 42 20.98 2.79 29.05
C LEU A 42 20.17 4.08 29.00
N VAL A 43 19.22 4.20 28.07
CA VAL A 43 18.33 5.37 27.96
C VAL A 43 17.53 5.55 29.26
N GLY A 44 16.95 4.49 29.81
CA GLY A 44 16.19 4.55 31.06
C GLY A 44 17.01 5.03 32.26
N LEU A 45 18.26 4.58 32.37
CA LEU A 45 19.20 5.03 33.39
C LEU A 45 19.59 6.51 33.20
N ILE A 46 19.86 6.94 31.96
CA ILE A 46 20.16 8.34 31.67
C ILE A 46 18.96 9.23 32.04
N PHE A 47 17.74 8.81 31.74
CA PHE A 47 16.50 9.50 32.15
C PHE A 47 16.21 9.44 33.66
N LYS A 48 17.07 8.77 34.45
CA LYS A 48 16.88 8.53 35.89
C LYS A 48 15.52 7.88 36.22
N LEU A 49 15.06 6.97 35.36
CA LEU A 49 13.81 6.25 35.57
C LEU A 49 13.96 5.20 36.67
N LYS A 50 12.93 5.02 37.50
CA LYS A 50 12.89 3.91 38.46
C LYS A 50 12.82 2.57 37.71
N LEU A 51 13.42 1.53 38.29
CA LEU A 51 13.55 0.21 37.67
C LEU A 51 12.21 -0.38 37.18
N LYS A 52 11.12 -0.12 37.91
CA LYS A 52 9.75 -0.56 37.53
C LYS A 52 9.31 -0.02 36.16
N TYR A 53 9.65 1.22 35.84
CA TYR A 53 9.30 1.84 34.54
C TYR A 53 10.19 1.34 33.41
N ILE A 54 11.50 1.16 33.67
CA ILE A 54 12.43 0.57 32.70
C ILE A 54 11.98 -0.84 32.32
N LEU A 55 11.60 -1.66 33.30
CA LEU A 55 11.10 -3.02 33.08
C LEU A 55 9.81 -3.03 32.25
N CYS A 56 8.90 -2.07 32.46
CA CYS A 56 7.71 -1.89 31.62
C CYS A 56 8.07 -1.62 30.14
N ILE A 57 9.01 -0.71 29.87
CA ILE A 57 9.47 -0.40 28.51
C ILE A 57 10.13 -1.62 27.85
N ILE A 58 10.96 -2.35 28.59
CA ILE A 58 11.60 -3.59 28.11
C ILE A 58 10.54 -4.61 27.69
N ILE A 59 9.55 -4.89 28.54
CA ILE A 59 8.47 -5.84 28.22
C ILE A 59 7.75 -5.42 26.93
N CYS A 60 7.34 -4.15 26.82
CA CYS A 60 6.68 -3.64 25.62
C CYS A 60 7.56 -3.79 24.36
N SER A 61 8.86 -3.49 24.46
CA SER A 61 9.79 -3.63 23.34
C SER A 61 9.98 -5.07 22.87
N LEU A 62 10.04 -6.03 23.81
CA LEU A 62 10.17 -7.46 23.51
C LEU A 62 8.92 -8.01 22.82
N LEU A 63 7.74 -7.47 23.16
CA LEU A 63 6.50 -7.82 22.48
C LEU A 63 6.47 -7.34 21.01
N ILE A 64 7.10 -6.20 20.73
CA ILE A 64 7.12 -5.57 19.40
C ILE A 64 8.18 -6.17 18.47
N LEU A 65 9.32 -6.61 19.02
CA LEU A 65 10.47 -7.06 18.24
C LEU A 65 10.15 -8.17 17.21
N PRO A 66 9.34 -9.21 17.53
CA PRO A 66 8.92 -10.21 16.55
C PRO A 66 8.11 -9.65 15.37
N LEU A 67 7.25 -8.64 15.60
CA LEU A 67 6.49 -7.97 14.53
C LEU A 67 7.42 -7.32 13.50
N LEU A 68 8.45 -6.64 13.97
CA LEU A 68 9.41 -5.93 13.12
C LEU A 68 10.22 -6.90 12.26
N ILE A 69 10.64 -8.03 12.85
CA ILE A 69 11.44 -9.03 12.15
C ILE A 69 10.60 -9.71 11.06
N ARG A 70 9.39 -10.18 11.38
CA ARG A 70 8.49 -10.79 10.38
C ARG A 70 8.23 -9.83 9.22
N LYS A 71 7.89 -8.57 9.51
CA LYS A 71 7.61 -7.59 8.45
C LYS A 71 8.84 -7.29 7.61
N LYS A 72 10.05 -7.25 8.20
CA LYS A 72 11.29 -7.07 7.46
C LYS A 72 11.51 -8.16 6.42
N TYR A 73 11.38 -9.43 6.80
CA TYR A 73 11.53 -10.55 5.86
C TYR A 73 10.42 -10.58 4.81
N HIS A 74 9.17 -10.34 5.21
CA HIS A 74 8.06 -10.24 4.27
C HIS A 74 8.25 -9.12 3.22
N ASN A 75 8.72 -7.93 3.62
CA ASN A 75 9.00 -6.84 2.67
C ASN A 75 10.15 -7.20 1.72
N ASN A 76 11.18 -7.89 2.21
CA ASN A 76 12.29 -8.35 1.36
C ASN A 76 11.82 -9.39 0.34
N HIS A 77 11.00 -10.35 0.76
CA HIS A 77 10.40 -11.35 -0.12
C HIS A 77 9.58 -10.70 -1.22
N ARG A 78 8.66 -9.82 -0.84
CA ARG A 78 7.82 -9.08 -1.78
C ARG A 78 8.62 -8.28 -2.80
N MET A 79 9.72 -7.64 -2.37
CA MET A 79 10.59 -6.91 -3.28
C MET A 79 11.31 -7.86 -4.24
N LYS A 80 11.72 -9.03 -3.76
CA LYS A 80 12.33 -10.06 -4.61
C LYS A 80 11.35 -10.56 -5.67
N GLU A 81 10.12 -10.91 -5.28
CA GLU A 81 9.08 -11.30 -6.25
C GLU A 81 8.83 -10.21 -7.29
N PHE A 82 8.82 -8.94 -6.87
CA PHE A 82 8.70 -7.82 -7.80
C PHE A 82 9.88 -7.72 -8.77
N CYS A 83 11.11 -7.87 -8.28
CA CYS A 83 12.30 -7.89 -9.15
C CYS A 83 12.29 -9.07 -10.12
N ASP A 84 11.80 -10.24 -9.70
CA ASP A 84 11.64 -11.41 -10.59
C ASP A 84 10.68 -11.07 -11.74
N VAL A 85 9.51 -10.49 -11.44
CA VAL A 85 8.51 -10.08 -12.44
C VAL A 85 9.04 -8.97 -13.35
N ASP A 86 9.79 -8.01 -12.80
CA ASP A 86 10.45 -6.93 -13.56
C ASP A 86 11.40 -7.50 -14.63
N VAL A 87 12.32 -8.38 -14.22
CA VAL A 87 13.25 -9.06 -15.13
C VAL A 87 12.49 -9.87 -16.17
N TYR A 88 11.48 -10.62 -15.73
CA TYR A 88 10.66 -11.46 -16.62
C TYR A 88 9.97 -10.64 -17.72
N LEU A 89 9.21 -9.61 -17.34
CA LEU A 89 8.43 -8.81 -18.29
C LEU A 89 9.32 -8.12 -19.32
N HIS A 90 10.40 -7.46 -18.88
CA HIS A 90 11.27 -6.74 -19.79
C HIS A 90 12.02 -7.68 -20.73
N GLN A 91 12.59 -8.77 -20.21
CA GLN A 91 13.36 -9.69 -21.04
C GLN A 91 12.49 -10.44 -22.05
N MET A 92 11.29 -10.89 -21.63
CA MET A 92 10.34 -11.52 -22.55
C MET A 92 9.97 -10.58 -23.70
N VAL A 93 9.65 -9.32 -23.40
CA VAL A 93 9.31 -8.32 -24.42
C VAL A 93 10.49 -8.05 -25.36
N TYR A 94 11.69 -7.78 -24.84
CA TYR A 94 12.86 -7.47 -25.67
C TYR A 94 13.25 -8.64 -26.58
N SER A 95 13.26 -9.85 -26.05
CA SER A 95 13.55 -11.04 -26.85
C SER A 95 12.48 -11.31 -27.89
N PHE A 96 11.20 -11.10 -27.56
CA PHE A 96 10.10 -11.30 -28.51
C PHE A 96 10.06 -10.25 -29.63
N ILE A 97 10.45 -9.00 -29.35
CA ILE A 97 10.64 -7.95 -30.39
C ILE A 97 11.69 -8.40 -31.41
N ARG A 98 12.78 -9.01 -30.95
CA ARG A 98 13.88 -9.50 -31.79
C ARG A 98 13.48 -10.73 -32.60
N THR A 99 12.84 -11.69 -31.94
CA THR A 99 12.40 -12.97 -32.52
C THR A 99 11.01 -13.31 -31.98
N PRO A 100 9.94 -13.25 -32.80
CA PRO A 100 8.56 -13.46 -32.34
C PRO A 100 8.25 -14.94 -32.08
N LYS A 101 8.93 -15.50 -31.08
CA LYS A 101 8.79 -16.88 -30.61
C LYS A 101 8.84 -16.89 -29.09
N ILE A 102 7.77 -17.38 -28.47
CA ILE A 102 7.61 -17.51 -27.02
C ILE A 102 8.74 -18.37 -26.46
N HIS A 103 9.04 -19.51 -27.09
CA HIS A 103 10.14 -20.39 -26.65
C HIS A 103 11.49 -19.65 -26.60
N THR A 104 11.84 -18.91 -27.66
CA THR A 104 13.10 -18.14 -27.70
C THR A 104 13.13 -17.04 -26.62
N ALA A 105 12.01 -16.33 -26.44
CA ALA A 105 11.91 -15.31 -25.40
C ALA A 105 12.03 -15.89 -23.98
N LEU A 106 11.43 -17.05 -23.75
CA LEU A 106 11.47 -17.75 -22.47
C LEU A 106 12.87 -18.30 -22.18
N SER A 107 13.54 -18.86 -23.20
CA SER A 107 14.92 -19.34 -23.11
C SER A 107 15.91 -18.21 -22.83
N ASP A 108 15.77 -17.07 -23.50
CA ASP A 108 16.60 -15.89 -23.23
C ASP A 108 16.38 -15.37 -21.80
N THR A 109 15.13 -15.39 -21.33
CA THR A 109 14.77 -14.99 -19.97
C THR A 109 15.33 -15.95 -18.92
N TYR A 110 15.28 -17.26 -19.18
CA TYR A 110 15.89 -18.27 -18.34
C TYR A 110 17.41 -18.09 -18.19
N ALA A 111 18.09 -17.67 -19.26
CA ALA A 111 19.54 -17.48 -19.24
C ALA A 111 20.00 -16.41 -18.22
N ILE A 112 19.20 -15.35 -18.04
CA ILE A 112 19.51 -14.25 -17.13
C ILE A 112 18.81 -14.35 -15.76
N ALA A 113 17.76 -15.17 -15.64
CA ALA A 113 17.01 -15.33 -14.41
C ALA A 113 17.80 -16.14 -13.37
N ASP A 114 17.50 -15.88 -12.09
CA ASP A 114 18.11 -16.56 -10.94
C ASP A 114 17.05 -17.01 -9.93
N GLY A 115 17.43 -17.94 -9.04
CA GLY A 115 16.61 -18.35 -7.91
C GLY A 115 15.29 -19.02 -8.31
N HIS A 116 14.18 -18.54 -7.72
CA HIS A 116 12.85 -19.13 -7.89
C HIS A 116 12.33 -18.96 -9.33
N LEU A 117 12.47 -17.75 -9.89
CA LEU A 117 12.09 -17.47 -11.28
C LEU A 117 12.75 -18.44 -12.26
N LYS A 118 14.06 -18.71 -12.09
CA LYS A 118 14.80 -19.61 -12.97
C LYS A 118 14.24 -21.04 -12.97
N ILE A 119 13.79 -21.53 -11.81
CA ILE A 119 13.17 -22.85 -11.67
C ILE A 119 11.85 -22.89 -12.42
N LEU A 120 10.99 -21.89 -12.21
CA LEU A 120 9.69 -21.79 -12.89
C LEU A 120 9.83 -21.67 -14.41
N LEU A 121 10.81 -20.89 -14.87
CA LEU A 121 11.08 -20.75 -16.31
C LEU A 121 11.56 -22.08 -16.92
N LYS A 122 12.31 -22.88 -16.16
CA LYS A 122 12.70 -24.21 -16.61
C LYS A 122 11.49 -25.13 -16.73
N GLU A 123 10.62 -25.16 -15.72
CA GLU A 123 9.38 -25.95 -15.76
C GLU A 123 8.49 -25.54 -16.94
N ALA A 124 8.37 -24.24 -17.21
CA ALA A 124 7.64 -23.73 -18.37
C ALA A 124 8.30 -24.08 -19.71
N LEU A 125 9.63 -24.06 -19.82
CA LEU A 125 10.35 -24.51 -21.01
C LEU A 125 10.18 -26.02 -21.24
N ASP A 126 10.24 -26.82 -20.18
CA ASP A 126 10.03 -28.26 -20.24
C ASP A 126 8.59 -28.57 -20.72
N GLU A 127 7.58 -27.84 -20.24
CA GLU A 127 6.20 -27.96 -20.70
C GLU A 127 6.04 -27.54 -22.19
N LEU A 128 6.75 -26.50 -22.64
CA LEU A 128 6.75 -26.13 -24.06
C LEU A 128 7.38 -27.19 -24.97
N GLU A 129 8.37 -27.93 -24.49
CA GLU A 129 9.12 -28.91 -25.28
C GLU A 129 8.49 -30.32 -25.26
N TYR A 130 7.93 -30.72 -24.12
CA TYR A 130 7.45 -32.08 -23.89
C TYR A 130 5.94 -32.17 -23.58
N GLY A 131 5.25 -31.04 -23.47
CA GLY A 131 3.82 -30.98 -23.18
C GLY A 131 2.98 -31.65 -24.26
N MET A 132 1.97 -32.40 -23.82
CA MET A 132 1.06 -33.18 -24.68
C MET A 132 -0.35 -32.59 -24.72
N GLY A 133 -0.57 -31.42 -24.10
CA GLY A 133 -1.86 -30.74 -24.04
C GLY A 133 -2.25 -30.06 -25.36
N ASP A 134 -3.55 -29.79 -25.54
CA ASP A 134 -4.09 -29.14 -26.74
C ASP A 134 -3.66 -27.66 -26.83
N ASN A 135 -3.27 -27.04 -25.71
CA ASN A 135 -2.93 -25.62 -25.64
C ASN A 135 -1.61 -25.37 -24.86
N VAL A 136 -0.55 -26.01 -25.35
CA VAL A 136 0.81 -26.03 -24.76
C VAL A 136 1.31 -24.64 -24.32
N TYR A 137 1.03 -23.58 -25.09
CA TYR A 137 1.46 -22.22 -24.73
C TYR A 137 0.78 -21.69 -23.47
N TYR A 138 -0.52 -21.95 -23.30
CA TYR A 138 -1.25 -21.52 -22.11
C TYR A 138 -0.78 -22.30 -20.89
N GLU A 139 -0.67 -23.62 -21.01
CA GLU A 139 -0.25 -24.50 -19.91
C GLU A 139 1.14 -24.16 -19.39
N ALA A 140 2.10 -23.95 -20.30
CA ALA A 140 3.46 -23.55 -19.94
C ALA A 140 3.53 -22.18 -19.24
N LEU A 141 2.82 -21.18 -19.78
CA LEU A 141 2.86 -19.82 -19.22
C LEU A 141 2.04 -19.69 -17.92
N GLU A 142 1.02 -20.53 -17.72
CA GLU A 142 0.21 -20.57 -16.50
C GLU A 142 1.05 -20.94 -15.25
N ILE A 143 2.13 -21.72 -15.42
CA ILE A 143 3.08 -22.04 -14.33
C ILE A 143 3.62 -20.75 -13.68
N ILE A 144 3.95 -19.76 -14.50
CA ILE A 144 4.47 -18.46 -14.05
C ILE A 144 3.35 -17.62 -13.44
N GLU A 145 2.16 -17.60 -14.05
CA GLU A 145 1.01 -16.83 -13.57
C GLU A 145 0.48 -17.29 -12.21
N LYS A 146 0.50 -18.60 -11.95
CA LYS A 146 0.10 -19.19 -10.66
C LYS A 146 1.03 -18.78 -9.53
N ASN A 147 2.32 -18.63 -9.82
CA ASN A 147 3.34 -18.25 -8.84
C ASN A 147 3.46 -16.72 -8.66
N TYR A 148 3.24 -15.95 -9.73
CA TYR A 148 3.26 -14.49 -9.69
C TYR A 148 1.89 -13.93 -10.05
N ASN A 149 1.10 -13.58 -9.02
CA ASN A 149 -0.23 -12.99 -9.19
C ASN A 149 -0.16 -11.53 -9.67
N CYS A 150 0.22 -11.31 -10.93
CA CYS A 150 0.39 -10.00 -11.56
C CYS A 150 -0.41 -9.91 -12.86
N SER A 151 -1.31 -8.93 -12.96
CA SER A 151 -2.12 -8.71 -14.17
C SER A 151 -1.27 -8.49 -15.43
N ARG A 152 -0.16 -7.76 -15.33
CA ARG A 152 0.74 -7.44 -16.46
C ARG A 152 1.40 -8.68 -17.06
N VAL A 153 1.71 -9.68 -16.24
CA VAL A 153 2.23 -10.98 -16.69
C VAL A 153 1.20 -11.67 -17.58
N ARG A 154 -0.05 -11.76 -17.12
CA ARG A 154 -1.16 -12.35 -17.90
C ARG A 154 -1.42 -11.60 -19.20
N THR A 155 -1.44 -10.27 -19.14
CA THR A 155 -1.61 -9.42 -20.34
C THR A 155 -0.50 -9.69 -21.34
N LEU A 156 0.76 -9.79 -20.90
CA LEU A 156 1.88 -10.13 -21.78
C LEU A 156 1.68 -11.52 -22.39
N HIS A 157 1.40 -12.55 -21.59
CA HIS A 157 1.21 -13.91 -22.08
C HIS A 157 0.12 -14.00 -23.14
N HIS A 158 -1.06 -13.45 -22.84
CA HIS A 158 -2.19 -13.45 -23.77
C HIS A 158 -1.85 -12.70 -25.08
N PHE A 159 -1.07 -11.62 -24.99
CA PHE A 159 -0.59 -10.87 -26.15
C PHE A 159 0.39 -11.70 -26.99
N LEU A 160 1.39 -12.32 -26.36
CA LEU A 160 2.39 -13.14 -27.06
C LEU A 160 1.76 -14.36 -27.75
N ILE A 161 0.83 -15.06 -27.07
CA ILE A 161 0.11 -16.21 -27.64
C ILE A 161 -0.69 -15.79 -28.88
N ASN A 162 -1.43 -14.68 -28.80
CA ASN A 162 -2.20 -14.18 -29.93
C ASN A 162 -1.31 -13.92 -31.16
N ILE A 163 -0.12 -13.35 -30.97
CA ILE A 163 0.78 -13.02 -32.08
C ILE A 163 1.39 -14.27 -32.69
N GLU A 164 1.84 -15.21 -31.85
CA GLU A 164 2.46 -16.43 -32.36
C GLU A 164 1.45 -17.35 -33.08
N THR A 165 0.19 -17.34 -32.64
CA THR A 165 -0.89 -18.16 -33.24
C THR A 165 -1.54 -17.50 -34.46
N LYS A 166 -1.78 -16.19 -34.45
CA LYS A 166 -2.56 -15.48 -35.48
C LYS A 166 -1.68 -14.65 -36.43
N GLY A 167 -0.46 -14.30 -36.04
CA GLY A 167 0.36 -13.30 -36.74
C GLY A 167 -0.19 -11.88 -36.58
N GLY A 168 0.39 -10.91 -37.29
CA GLY A 168 -0.09 -9.51 -37.27
C GLY A 168 1.01 -8.46 -37.06
N ARG A 169 0.62 -7.19 -36.95
CA ARG A 169 1.52 -6.03 -36.79
C ARG A 169 1.70 -5.64 -35.32
N TYR A 170 2.32 -6.53 -34.57
CA TYR A 170 2.40 -6.42 -33.11
C TYR A 170 3.42 -5.40 -32.56
N LYS A 171 4.39 -4.92 -33.36
CA LYS A 171 5.54 -4.16 -32.84
C LYS A 171 5.14 -2.88 -32.10
N ASN A 172 4.16 -2.15 -32.61
CA ASN A 172 3.69 -0.91 -31.99
C ASN A 172 2.96 -1.18 -30.68
N ALA A 173 2.06 -2.16 -30.66
CA ALA A 173 1.34 -2.59 -29.46
C ALA A 173 2.29 -3.16 -28.39
N LEU A 174 3.32 -3.90 -28.80
CA LEU A 174 4.34 -4.42 -27.89
C LEU A 174 5.20 -3.30 -27.30
N GLN A 175 5.57 -2.28 -28.10
CA GLN A 175 6.31 -1.12 -27.62
C GLN A 175 5.48 -0.27 -26.63
N VAL A 176 4.17 -0.22 -26.83
CA VAL A 176 3.24 0.38 -25.86
C VAL A 176 3.27 -0.40 -24.54
N LEU A 177 3.15 -1.73 -24.59
CA LEU A 177 3.15 -2.57 -23.40
C LEU A 177 4.46 -2.41 -22.62
N LEU A 178 5.58 -2.36 -23.33
CA LEU A 178 6.88 -2.07 -22.74
C LEU A 178 6.90 -0.74 -21.98
N LYS A 179 6.36 0.33 -22.58
CA LYS A 179 6.27 1.65 -21.93
C LYS A 179 5.38 1.61 -20.67
N ASP A 180 4.32 0.80 -20.66
CA ASP A 180 3.51 0.57 -19.45
C ASP A 180 4.34 -0.14 -18.37
N PHE A 181 5.09 -1.18 -18.73
CA PHE A 181 5.93 -1.94 -17.80
C PHE A 181 7.05 -1.09 -17.21
N ASP A 182 7.84 -0.41 -18.04
CA ASP A 182 8.91 0.53 -17.63
C ASP A 182 8.41 1.49 -16.56
N ARG A 183 7.20 2.00 -16.81
CA ARG A 183 6.60 3.01 -15.96
C ARG A 183 6.03 2.43 -14.68
N TRP A 184 5.33 1.31 -14.75
CA TRP A 184 4.87 0.59 -13.57
C TRP A 184 6.04 0.24 -12.65
N VAL A 185 7.14 -0.25 -13.23
CA VAL A 185 8.36 -0.59 -12.52
C VAL A 185 9.01 0.65 -11.89
N LYS A 186 9.18 1.72 -12.67
CA LYS A 186 9.67 3.00 -12.15
C LYS A 186 8.84 3.53 -10.99
N ASN A 187 7.52 3.43 -11.07
CA ASN A 187 6.62 3.85 -9.99
C ASN A 187 6.84 3.02 -8.72
N ILE A 188 6.94 1.71 -8.83
CA ILE A 188 7.18 0.86 -7.65
C ILE A 188 8.53 1.16 -7.02
N TYR A 189 9.60 1.29 -7.80
CA TYR A 189 10.91 1.65 -7.26
C TYR A 189 10.91 3.03 -6.60
N GLN A 190 10.24 4.02 -7.21
CA GLN A 190 10.10 5.35 -6.63
C GLN A 190 9.34 5.29 -5.29
N TYR A 191 8.23 4.54 -5.24
CA TYR A 191 7.47 4.36 -4.00
C TYR A 191 8.30 3.70 -2.90
N GLU A 192 9.05 2.63 -3.22
CA GLU A 192 9.92 1.96 -2.25
C GLU A 192 11.10 2.86 -1.81
N TYR A 193 11.61 3.72 -2.70
CA TYR A 193 12.61 4.73 -2.35
C TYR A 193 12.04 5.78 -1.38
N GLU A 194 10.87 6.34 -1.68
CA GLU A 194 10.18 7.28 -0.80
C GLU A 194 9.91 6.64 0.57
N LEU A 195 9.42 5.40 0.62
CA LEU A 195 9.23 4.65 1.87
C LEU A 195 10.52 4.52 2.69
N LYS A 196 11.67 4.30 2.04
CA LYS A 196 12.97 4.24 2.73
C LYS A 196 13.36 5.60 3.31
N ILE A 197 13.16 6.69 2.57
CA ILE A 197 13.38 8.06 3.07
C ILE A 197 12.53 8.30 4.30
N ILE A 198 11.23 8.02 4.23
CA ILE A 198 10.30 8.26 5.34
C ILE A 198 10.69 7.45 6.57
N LYS A 199 11.02 6.17 6.40
CA LYS A 199 11.49 5.32 7.51
C LYS A 199 12.76 5.87 8.13
N ARG A 200 13.68 6.41 7.33
CA ARG A 200 14.92 7.04 7.81
C ARG A 200 14.62 8.33 8.56
N ASP A 201 13.83 9.22 7.97
CA ASP A 201 13.60 10.57 8.48
C ASP A 201 12.73 10.53 9.75
N THR A 202 11.71 9.66 9.79
CA THR A 202 10.97 9.37 11.04
C THR A 202 11.86 8.78 12.13
N THR A 203 12.78 7.85 11.79
CA THR A 203 13.73 7.29 12.74
C THR A 203 14.67 8.37 13.28
N ALA A 204 15.18 9.25 12.42
CA ALA A 204 15.99 10.40 12.83
C ALA A 204 15.19 11.37 13.74
N GLY A 205 13.94 11.65 13.40
CA GLY A 205 13.03 12.49 14.22
C GLY A 205 12.81 11.92 15.62
N ILE A 206 12.69 10.59 15.78
CA ILE A 206 12.60 9.94 17.08
C ILE A 206 13.89 10.14 17.89
N PHE A 207 15.07 9.94 17.28
CA PHE A 207 16.34 10.15 17.98
C PHE A 207 16.53 11.60 18.43
N ILE A 208 16.19 12.57 17.56
CA ILE A 208 16.22 14.00 17.89
C ILE A 208 15.26 14.29 19.06
N SER A 209 14.06 13.74 19.02
CA SER A 209 13.03 13.92 20.06
C SER A 209 13.49 13.38 21.42
N ILE A 210 14.13 12.21 21.43
CA ILE A 210 14.73 11.63 22.65
C ILE A 210 15.88 12.51 23.15
N GLY A 211 16.75 12.99 22.25
CA GLY A 211 17.86 13.89 22.60
C GLY A 211 17.40 15.21 23.23
N LEU A 212 16.38 15.85 22.66
CA LEU A 212 15.79 17.09 23.22
C LEU A 212 15.10 16.83 24.57
N SER A 213 14.44 15.69 24.70
CA SER A 213 13.84 15.23 25.97
C SER A 213 14.88 14.93 27.05
N LEU A 214 16.11 14.55 26.67
CA LEU A 214 17.23 14.41 27.60
C LEU A 214 17.73 15.76 28.10
N ILE A 215 17.80 16.77 27.23
CA ILE A 215 18.22 18.12 27.61
C ILE A 215 17.28 18.72 28.67
N THR A 216 15.97 18.54 28.51
CA THR A 216 14.99 18.98 29.52
C THR A 216 15.13 18.26 30.86
N MET A 217 15.42 16.95 30.84
CA MET A 217 15.74 16.21 32.05
C MET A 217 17.01 16.73 32.73
N LEU A 218 18.07 17.02 31.96
CA LEU A 218 19.29 17.60 32.50
C LEU A 218 19.02 18.94 33.17
N MET A 219 18.22 19.82 32.55
CA MET A 219 17.80 21.08 33.16
C MET A 219 17.04 20.85 34.47
N CYS A 220 16.06 19.94 34.49
CA CYS A 220 15.35 19.57 35.72
C CYS A 220 16.31 19.08 36.81
N SER A 221 17.31 18.27 36.45
CA SER A 221 18.29 17.73 37.39
C SER A 221 19.25 18.80 37.93
N ILE A 222 19.61 19.79 37.12
CA ILE A 222 20.46 20.92 37.54
C ILE A 222 19.67 21.79 38.52
N LEU A 223 18.44 22.18 38.18
CA LEU A 223 17.55 22.95 39.07
C LEU A 223 17.36 22.24 40.41
N ASN A 224 17.20 20.91 40.39
CA ASN A 224 17.08 20.10 41.60
C ASN A 224 18.30 20.14 42.52
N LYS A 225 19.50 20.40 41.98
CA LYS A 225 20.73 20.55 42.78
C LYS A 225 20.81 21.92 43.48
N TYR A 226 20.13 22.93 42.95
CA TYR A 226 20.09 24.28 43.50
C TYR A 226 18.86 24.53 44.40
N ASN A 227 17.92 23.59 44.48
CA ASN A 227 16.78 23.68 45.39
C ASN A 227 17.16 23.31 46.82
N THR A 228 16.67 24.08 47.78
CA THR A 228 16.72 23.77 49.22
C THR A 228 15.48 23.03 49.72
N GLY A 229 14.45 22.86 48.88
CA GLY A 229 13.25 22.07 49.17
C GLY A 229 13.46 20.54 49.10
N SER A 230 12.73 19.78 49.92
CA SER A 230 12.88 18.33 50.11
C SER A 230 12.33 17.43 48.99
N VAL A 231 11.76 18.00 47.91
CA VAL A 231 11.07 17.22 46.86
C VAL A 231 11.84 17.28 45.54
N SER A 232 12.42 16.14 45.17
CA SER A 232 13.11 15.93 43.91
C SER A 232 12.13 15.81 42.72
N ILE A 233 12.26 16.68 41.70
CA ILE A 233 11.40 16.62 40.48
C ILE A 233 11.50 15.24 39.82
N THR A 234 12.71 14.70 39.74
CA THR A 234 12.99 13.43 39.07
C THR A 234 12.32 12.25 39.78
N ASP A 235 12.08 12.35 41.09
CA ASP A 235 11.39 11.31 41.86
C ASP A 235 9.87 11.43 41.84
N ASN A 236 9.35 12.54 41.32
CA ASN A 236 7.93 12.78 41.19
C ASN A 236 7.29 11.73 40.27
N TYR A 237 6.17 11.18 40.72
CA TYR A 237 5.39 10.20 39.98
C TYR A 237 4.99 10.69 38.58
N ILE A 238 4.63 11.98 38.46
CA ILE A 238 4.20 12.59 37.19
C ILE A 238 5.36 12.63 36.19
N PHE A 239 6.58 12.98 36.63
CA PHE A 239 7.77 13.01 35.78
C PHE A 239 8.12 11.61 35.24
N GLN A 240 8.14 10.63 36.15
CA GLN A 240 8.43 9.24 35.83
C GLN A 240 7.39 8.65 34.85
N LEU A 241 6.10 8.91 35.09
CA LEU A 241 5.01 8.47 34.23
C LEU A 241 5.07 9.14 32.84
N SER A 242 5.24 10.46 32.79
CA SER A 242 5.34 11.23 31.55
C SER A 242 6.49 10.74 30.67
N SER A 243 7.68 10.58 31.24
CA SER A 243 8.86 10.09 30.53
C SER A 243 8.69 8.66 30.02
N THR A 244 8.01 7.80 30.80
CA THR A 244 7.69 6.42 30.37
C THR A 244 6.71 6.41 29.20
N ILE A 245 5.65 7.20 29.27
CA ILE A 245 4.65 7.32 28.20
C ILE A 245 5.30 7.85 26.92
N PHE A 246 6.14 8.88 27.02
CA PHE A 246 6.88 9.44 25.90
C PHE A 246 7.75 8.39 25.19
N LEU A 247 8.55 7.62 25.94
CA LEU A 247 9.41 6.58 25.35
C LEU A 247 8.58 5.45 24.73
N LEU A 248 7.48 5.04 25.36
CA LEU A 248 6.56 4.07 24.78
C LEU A 248 5.92 4.58 23.48
N LEU A 249 5.47 5.83 23.43
CA LEU A 249 4.92 6.44 22.22
C LEU A 249 5.95 6.46 21.08
N CYS A 250 7.21 6.79 21.38
CA CYS A 250 8.30 6.73 20.40
C CYS A 250 8.53 5.29 19.88
N ILE A 251 8.54 4.29 20.76
CA ILE A 251 8.71 2.87 20.37
C ILE A 251 7.51 2.38 19.54
N PHE A 252 6.28 2.68 19.97
CA PHE A 252 5.07 2.32 19.23
C PHE A 252 5.00 3.00 17.87
N PHE A 253 5.41 4.27 17.78
CA PHE A 253 5.43 5.01 16.52
C PHE A 253 6.52 4.51 15.56
N TYR A 254 7.70 4.18 16.09
CA TYR A 254 8.73 3.47 15.33
C TYR A 254 8.18 2.17 14.78
N ALA A 255 7.53 1.37 15.63
CA ALA A 255 6.97 0.09 15.23
C ALA A 255 5.91 0.25 14.16
N TYR A 256 4.95 1.15 14.37
CA TYR A 256 3.89 1.49 13.41
C TYR A 256 4.47 1.87 12.05
N THR A 257 5.51 2.71 12.03
CA THR A 257 6.17 3.14 10.79
C THR A 257 6.90 1.99 10.09
N GLN A 258 7.50 1.08 10.83
CA GLN A 258 8.16 -0.07 10.21
C GLN A 258 7.17 -1.14 9.73
N THR A 259 6.01 -1.29 10.39
CA THR A 259 5.04 -2.35 10.10
C THR A 259 3.96 -1.97 9.09
N ASN A 260 3.47 -0.74 9.14
CA ASN A 260 2.25 -0.35 8.41
C ASN A 260 2.52 0.16 6.99
N TYR A 261 3.78 0.39 6.64
CA TYR A 261 4.18 0.75 5.28
C TYR A 261 4.72 -0.46 4.52
N GLY A 262 4.20 -0.66 3.31
CA GLY A 262 4.49 -1.80 2.45
C GLY A 262 3.28 -2.74 2.32
N SER A 263 2.39 -2.40 1.39
CA SER A 263 1.35 -3.29 0.83
C SER A 263 1.97 -4.29 -0.14
N SER A 264 1.19 -5.28 -0.59
CA SER A 264 1.54 -6.14 -1.71
C SER A 264 1.92 -5.31 -2.95
N LEU A 265 3.06 -5.62 -3.59
CA LEU A 265 3.57 -4.90 -4.77
C LEU A 265 2.95 -5.45 -6.05
N LEU A 266 2.75 -6.77 -6.09
CA LEU A 266 2.21 -7.50 -7.24
C LEU A 266 0.70 -7.75 -7.14
N ASN A 267 0.17 -7.93 -5.92
CA ASN A 267 -1.16 -8.51 -5.70
C ASN A 267 -2.29 -7.53 -6.07
N ASP A 268 -2.95 -7.80 -7.19
CA ASP A 268 -4.10 -7.00 -7.66
C ASP A 268 -5.42 -7.43 -6.99
N SER A 269 -5.51 -8.66 -6.45
CA SER A 269 -6.70 -9.22 -5.78
C SER A 269 -7.13 -8.45 -4.51
N ASP A 270 -6.17 -8.11 -3.64
CA ASP A 270 -6.41 -7.28 -2.44
C ASP A 270 -6.99 -5.90 -2.80
N LYS A 271 -6.58 -5.36 -3.95
CA LYS A 271 -7.07 -4.06 -4.44
C LYS A 271 -8.51 -4.15 -4.92
N GLU A 272 -8.93 -5.28 -5.46
CA GLU A 272 -10.29 -5.48 -5.96
C GLU A 272 -11.30 -5.54 -4.81
N GLU A 273 -11.05 -6.35 -3.78
CA GLU A 273 -11.92 -6.42 -2.58
C GLU A 273 -12.02 -5.05 -1.90
N GLN A 274 -10.89 -4.36 -1.77
CA GLN A 274 -10.85 -3.01 -1.21
C GLN A 274 -11.63 -2.01 -2.09
N SER A 275 -11.55 -2.14 -3.42
CA SER A 275 -12.30 -1.32 -4.37
C SER A 275 -13.81 -1.56 -4.25
N VAL A 276 -14.25 -2.81 -4.12
CA VAL A 276 -15.66 -3.15 -3.88
C VAL A 276 -16.15 -2.54 -2.57
N ARG A 277 -15.38 -2.68 -1.49
CA ARG A 277 -15.73 -2.10 -0.18
C ARG A 277 -15.83 -0.58 -0.24
N ASN A 278 -14.86 0.07 -0.88
CA ASN A 278 -14.85 1.52 -1.03
C ASN A 278 -16.02 2.02 -1.89
N TYR A 279 -16.38 1.29 -2.96
CA TYR A 279 -17.56 1.57 -3.77
C TYR A 279 -18.85 1.48 -2.94
N LYS A 280 -19.02 0.38 -2.20
CA LYS A 280 -20.17 0.20 -1.30
C LYS A 280 -20.25 1.33 -0.26
N LEU A 281 -19.13 1.75 0.32
CA LEU A 281 -19.10 2.86 1.29
C LEU A 281 -19.40 4.23 0.65
N ALA A 282 -18.91 4.47 -0.57
CA ALA A 282 -19.06 5.74 -1.26
C ALA A 282 -20.48 5.95 -1.83
N TYR A 283 -21.06 4.92 -2.45
CA TYR A 283 -22.28 5.02 -3.25
C TYR A 283 -23.48 4.29 -2.64
N LYS A 284 -23.30 3.13 -1.99
CA LYS A 284 -24.41 2.33 -1.43
C LYS A 284 -24.72 2.62 0.05
N THR A 285 -23.73 3.05 0.84
CA THR A 285 -23.88 3.21 2.29
C THR A 285 -24.40 4.60 2.65
N SER A 286 -25.53 4.66 3.35
CA SER A 286 -26.07 5.90 3.93
C SER A 286 -25.26 6.33 5.16
N ILE A 287 -25.09 7.63 5.37
CA ILE A 287 -24.32 8.14 6.53
C ILE A 287 -25.08 7.85 7.83
N SER A 288 -26.41 7.90 7.79
CA SER A 288 -27.31 7.65 8.92
C SER A 288 -27.18 6.23 9.48
N SER A 289 -27.03 5.21 8.61
CA SER A 289 -26.87 3.83 9.08
C SER A 289 -25.57 3.61 9.86
N VAL A 290 -24.48 4.31 9.50
CA VAL A 290 -23.21 4.22 10.24
C VAL A 290 -23.30 4.95 11.59
N ILE A 291 -23.92 6.13 11.62
CA ILE A 291 -24.12 6.91 12.86
C ILE A 291 -24.96 6.13 13.87
N LEU A 292 -25.99 5.40 13.42
CA LEU A 292 -26.85 4.59 14.30
C LEU A 292 -26.06 3.53 15.09
N HIS A 293 -25.03 2.92 14.48
CA HIS A 293 -24.22 1.90 15.14
C HIS A 293 -23.23 2.48 16.17
N VAL A 294 -22.83 3.76 16.01
CA VAL A 294 -21.86 4.44 16.90
C VAL A 294 -22.55 5.29 17.98
N LEU A 295 -23.86 5.49 17.85
CA LEU A 295 -24.72 6.24 18.78
C LEU A 295 -24.56 5.85 20.27
N PRO A 296 -24.59 4.57 20.69
CA PRO A 296 -24.48 4.21 22.11
C PRO A 296 -23.13 4.61 22.70
N LEU A 297 -22.06 4.56 21.91
CA LEU A 297 -20.71 4.97 22.33
C LEU A 297 -20.60 6.50 22.48
N ILE A 298 -21.27 7.26 21.62
CA ILE A 298 -21.37 8.73 21.73
C ILE A 298 -22.14 9.13 22.98
N ILE A 299 -23.28 8.48 23.26
CA ILE A 299 -24.10 8.75 24.46
C ILE A 299 -23.28 8.47 25.74
N MET A 300 -22.55 7.35 25.78
CA MET A 300 -21.64 7.03 26.88
C MET A 300 -20.54 8.09 27.07
N LEU A 301 -19.87 8.52 26.00
CA LEU A 301 -18.83 9.55 26.06
C LEU A 301 -19.37 10.91 26.50
N MET A 302 -20.58 11.28 26.06
CA MET A 302 -21.26 12.51 26.49
C MET A 302 -21.61 12.47 27.98
N ALA A 303 -22.06 11.33 28.52
CA ALA A 303 -22.31 11.17 29.95
C ALA A 303 -21.02 11.32 30.80
N VAL A 304 -19.90 10.74 30.33
CA VAL A 304 -18.59 10.89 30.99
C VAL A 304 -18.09 12.34 30.91
N LEU A 305 -18.30 13.01 29.77
CA LEU A 305 -17.94 14.42 29.60
C LEU A 305 -18.69 15.32 30.59
N ILE A 306 -20.00 15.11 30.74
CA ILE A 306 -20.83 15.83 31.71
C ILE A 306 -20.35 15.57 33.16
N PHE A 307 -20.04 14.31 33.50
CA PHE A 307 -19.51 13.95 34.82
C PHE A 307 -18.16 14.62 35.12
N MET A 308 -17.27 14.72 34.13
CA MET A 308 -15.95 15.34 34.30
C MET A 308 -16.01 16.87 34.40
N ILE A 309 -16.99 17.52 33.75
CA ILE A 309 -17.30 18.95 33.94
C ILE A 309 -17.71 19.20 35.39
N ILE A 310 -18.59 18.37 35.95
CA ILE A 310 -19.04 18.47 37.36
C ILE A 310 -17.86 18.32 38.34
N LYS A 311 -16.81 17.58 37.97
CA LYS A 311 -15.60 17.38 38.78
C LYS A 311 -14.49 18.42 38.55
N GLU A 312 -14.77 19.49 37.80
CA GLU A 312 -13.84 20.59 37.48
C GLU A 312 -12.50 20.12 36.88
N LYS A 313 -12.48 18.97 36.20
CA LYS A 313 -11.28 18.44 35.52
C LYS A 313 -11.19 18.90 34.07
N TYR A 314 -10.99 20.20 33.88
CA TYR A 314 -11.02 20.88 32.57
C TYR A 314 -10.12 20.25 31.50
N LEU A 315 -8.94 19.74 31.85
CA LEU A 315 -8.05 19.06 30.90
C LEU A 315 -8.63 17.74 30.36
N ILE A 316 -9.27 16.94 31.23
CA ILE A 316 -9.88 15.67 30.82
C ILE A 316 -11.11 15.97 29.96
N THR A 317 -11.88 16.99 30.32
CA THR A 317 -13.02 17.47 29.53
C THR A 317 -12.59 17.86 28.12
N ALA A 318 -11.49 18.62 27.96
CA ALA A 318 -10.98 19.02 26.65
C ALA A 318 -10.58 17.82 25.76
N TYR A 319 -9.95 16.79 26.35
CA TYR A 319 -9.60 15.56 25.63
C TYR A 319 -10.83 14.76 25.21
N ILE A 320 -11.82 14.63 26.09
CA ILE A 320 -13.06 13.89 25.76
C ILE A 320 -13.87 14.66 24.70
N SER A 321 -13.92 16.00 24.74
CA SER A 321 -14.59 16.79 23.71
C SER A 321 -13.95 16.62 22.33
N LEU A 322 -12.61 16.55 22.28
CA LEU A 322 -11.89 16.27 21.04
C LEU A 322 -12.18 14.85 20.52
N ALA A 323 -12.24 13.86 21.41
CA ALA A 323 -12.60 12.48 21.07
C ALA A 323 -14.01 12.39 20.49
N VAL A 324 -15.01 13.05 21.08
CA VAL A 324 -16.38 13.10 20.56
C VAL A 324 -16.43 13.76 19.17
N LEU A 325 -15.73 14.88 18.98
CA LEU A 325 -15.68 15.58 17.69
C LEU A 325 -15.09 14.71 16.57
N THR A 326 -14.01 13.98 16.87
CA THR A 326 -13.38 13.06 15.89
C THR A 326 -14.29 11.91 15.50
N ILE A 327 -15.03 11.32 16.44
CA ILE A 327 -15.97 10.22 16.18
C ILE A 327 -17.14 10.67 15.30
N LEU A 328 -17.69 11.87 15.55
CA LEU A 328 -18.77 12.45 14.75
C LEU A 328 -18.31 12.79 13.32
N SER A 329 -17.07 13.26 13.18
CA SER A 329 -16.50 13.62 11.88
C SER A 329 -16.06 12.40 11.06
N TYR A 330 -15.74 11.28 11.72
CA TYR A 330 -15.26 10.05 11.11
C TYR A 330 -16.11 9.53 9.93
N PRO A 331 -17.45 9.34 10.02
CA PRO A 331 -18.24 8.80 8.91
C PRO A 331 -18.23 9.71 7.66
N PHE A 332 -18.24 11.03 7.85
CA PHE A 332 -18.18 11.99 6.74
C PHE A 332 -16.81 11.99 6.05
N ILE A 333 -15.73 12.03 6.85
CA ILE A 333 -14.36 11.96 6.34
C ILE A 333 -14.14 10.63 5.63
N ASN A 334 -14.59 9.52 6.21
CA ASN A 334 -14.43 8.19 5.65
C ASN A 334 -15.19 8.02 4.32
N LYS A 335 -16.43 8.50 4.22
CA LYS A 335 -17.20 8.46 2.96
C LYS A 335 -16.57 9.33 1.87
N ARG A 336 -16.11 10.54 2.21
CA ARG A 336 -15.39 11.41 1.25
C ARG A 336 -14.10 10.77 0.77
N ARG A 337 -13.33 10.16 1.68
CA ARG A 337 -12.11 9.41 1.38
C ARG A 337 -12.39 8.21 0.47
N ALA A 338 -13.42 7.42 0.78
CA ALA A 338 -13.84 6.28 -0.03
C ALA A 338 -14.22 6.73 -1.44
N LYS A 339 -14.99 7.81 -1.60
CA LYS A 339 -15.34 8.35 -2.93
C LYS A 339 -14.09 8.78 -3.74
N LYS A 340 -13.14 9.47 -3.09
CA LYS A 340 -11.87 9.84 -3.74
C LYS A 340 -11.09 8.59 -4.18
N GLN A 341 -11.04 7.56 -3.33
CA GLN A 341 -10.38 6.29 -3.65
C GLN A 341 -11.07 5.54 -4.80
N VAL A 342 -12.41 5.51 -4.85
CA VAL A 342 -13.15 4.89 -5.96
C VAL A 342 -12.86 5.60 -7.27
N ILE A 343 -12.88 6.93 -7.31
CA ILE A 343 -12.56 7.71 -8.53
C ILE A 343 -11.11 7.43 -8.97
N ASN A 344 -10.19 7.35 -8.01
CA ASN A 344 -8.80 7.05 -8.30
C ASN A 344 -8.64 5.63 -8.87
N ASN A 345 -9.24 4.63 -8.22
CA ASN A 345 -9.18 3.25 -8.68
C ASN A 345 -9.88 3.07 -10.03
N LEU A 346 -11.03 3.73 -10.24
CA LEU A 346 -11.75 3.70 -11.52
C LEU A 346 -10.86 4.13 -12.68
N ARG A 347 -10.12 5.22 -12.54
CA ARG A 347 -9.24 5.71 -13.62
C ARG A 347 -8.12 4.73 -13.95
N ILE A 348 -7.56 4.05 -12.95
CA ILE A 348 -6.56 2.99 -13.14
C ILE A 348 -7.20 1.78 -13.83
N CYS A 349 -8.36 1.32 -13.33
CA CYS A 349 -9.09 0.19 -13.90
C CYS A 349 -9.55 0.46 -15.34
N PHE A 350 -10.04 1.66 -15.62
CA PHE A 350 -10.43 2.10 -16.97
C PHE A 350 -9.23 2.06 -17.91
N SER A 351 -8.07 2.43 -17.40
CA SER A 351 -6.84 2.40 -18.16
C SER A 351 -6.40 0.99 -18.53
N ASP A 352 -6.38 0.08 -17.55
CA ASP A 352 -6.06 -1.33 -17.78
C ASP A 352 -7.07 -1.98 -18.73
N TRP A 353 -8.37 -1.70 -18.56
CA TRP A 353 -9.43 -2.16 -19.46
C TRP A 353 -9.24 -1.65 -20.90
N LEU A 354 -9.02 -0.35 -21.07
CA LEU A 354 -8.84 0.26 -22.40
C LEU A 354 -7.61 -0.30 -23.12
N ARG A 355 -6.54 -0.62 -22.40
CA ARG A 355 -5.36 -1.29 -22.95
C ARG A 355 -5.72 -2.67 -23.50
N ASN A 356 -6.51 -3.45 -22.77
CA ASN A 356 -6.96 -4.77 -23.23
C ASN A 356 -7.88 -4.66 -24.45
N VAL A 357 -8.81 -3.70 -24.45
CA VAL A 357 -9.66 -3.42 -25.63
C VAL A 357 -8.82 -3.06 -26.84
N ALA A 358 -7.84 -2.17 -26.68
CA ALA A 358 -6.96 -1.73 -27.75
C ALA A 358 -6.13 -2.87 -28.35
N ILE A 359 -5.70 -3.84 -27.53
CA ILE A 359 -5.00 -5.06 -27.99
C ILE A 359 -5.93 -5.96 -28.81
N ASN A 360 -7.16 -6.17 -28.33
CA ASN A 360 -8.12 -7.02 -29.03
C ASN A 360 -8.54 -6.41 -30.38
N LEU A 361 -8.58 -5.08 -30.44
CA LEU A 361 -9.01 -4.32 -31.61
C LEU A 361 -8.06 -4.44 -32.82
N GLU A 362 -6.80 -4.87 -32.60
CA GLU A 362 -5.88 -5.18 -33.71
C GLU A 362 -6.38 -6.35 -34.56
N ASN A 363 -7.14 -7.27 -33.97
CA ASN A 363 -7.50 -8.55 -34.60
C ASN A 363 -9.02 -8.74 -34.74
N LYS A 364 -9.84 -7.87 -34.14
CA LYS A 364 -11.30 -8.02 -34.07
C LYS A 364 -12.00 -6.66 -34.14
N PRO A 365 -13.27 -6.61 -34.59
CA PRO A 365 -14.10 -5.41 -34.50
C PRO A 365 -14.24 -4.90 -33.06
N LEU A 366 -14.54 -3.60 -32.88
CA LEU A 366 -14.61 -2.95 -31.56
C LEU A 366 -15.53 -3.68 -30.58
N ILE A 367 -16.74 -4.04 -30.99
CA ILE A 367 -17.75 -4.64 -30.11
C ILE A 367 -17.26 -5.99 -29.59
N ALA A 368 -16.78 -6.87 -30.47
CA ALA A 368 -16.20 -8.16 -30.09
C ALA A 368 -14.95 -7.99 -29.21
N SER A 369 -14.15 -6.94 -29.47
CA SER A 369 -12.96 -6.63 -28.66
C SER A 369 -13.32 -6.21 -27.24
N ILE A 370 -14.44 -5.50 -27.05
CA ILE A 370 -14.95 -5.11 -25.73
C ILE A 370 -15.57 -6.31 -25.02
N GLU A 371 -16.36 -7.12 -25.72
CA GLU A 371 -17.01 -8.32 -25.18
C GLU A 371 -15.98 -9.33 -24.64
N ASP A 372 -14.92 -9.60 -25.40
CA ASP A 372 -13.81 -10.46 -24.98
C ASP A 372 -13.11 -9.99 -23.69
N THR A 373 -13.22 -8.70 -23.32
CA THR A 373 -12.62 -8.19 -22.08
C THR A 373 -13.51 -8.37 -20.85
N TYR A 374 -14.75 -8.85 -21.00
CA TYR A 374 -15.73 -8.89 -19.91
C TYR A 374 -15.26 -9.71 -18.70
N ASP A 375 -14.74 -10.92 -18.95
CA ASP A 375 -14.31 -11.82 -17.89
C ASP A 375 -13.09 -11.30 -17.13
N ASP A 376 -12.18 -10.63 -17.84
CA ASP A 376 -10.92 -10.10 -17.29
C ASP A 376 -11.01 -8.64 -16.83
N CYS A 377 -12.16 -7.97 -16.99
CA CYS A 377 -12.26 -6.56 -16.64
C CYS A 377 -12.38 -6.33 -15.12
N PRO A 378 -11.80 -5.24 -14.59
CA PRO A 378 -11.91 -4.92 -13.17
C PRO A 378 -13.37 -4.74 -12.74
N TYR A 379 -13.71 -5.19 -11.52
CA TYR A 379 -15.07 -5.12 -10.98
C TYR A 379 -15.80 -3.77 -11.19
N LEU A 380 -15.12 -2.63 -10.99
CA LEU A 380 -15.73 -1.29 -11.15
C LEU A 380 -16.20 -1.02 -12.58
N ILE A 381 -15.49 -1.57 -13.57
CA ILE A 381 -15.83 -1.44 -15.00
C ILE A 381 -16.92 -2.46 -15.33
N ARG A 382 -16.77 -3.71 -14.88
CA ARG A 382 -17.71 -4.82 -15.11
C ARG A 382 -19.16 -4.45 -14.79
N LEU A 383 -19.37 -3.75 -13.68
CA LEU A 383 -20.69 -3.27 -13.25
C LEU A 383 -21.41 -2.41 -14.29
N SER A 384 -20.67 -1.59 -15.04
CA SER A 384 -21.23 -0.75 -16.10
C SER A 384 -21.12 -1.42 -17.47
N LEU A 385 -20.17 -2.34 -17.63
CA LEU A 385 -19.88 -3.02 -18.89
C LEU A 385 -20.99 -4.01 -19.27
N ASP A 386 -21.59 -4.69 -18.28
CA ASP A 386 -22.72 -5.61 -18.50
C ASP A 386 -23.91 -4.92 -19.18
N ASN A 387 -24.29 -3.73 -18.68
CA ASN A 387 -25.36 -2.93 -19.29
C ASN A 387 -24.94 -2.42 -20.67
N PHE A 388 -23.69 -1.94 -20.80
CA PHE A 388 -23.17 -1.43 -22.06
C PHE A 388 -23.19 -2.47 -23.18
N ILE A 389 -22.74 -3.70 -22.90
CA ILE A 389 -22.75 -4.80 -23.89
C ILE A 389 -24.19 -5.14 -24.28
N ARG A 390 -25.09 -5.29 -23.32
CA ARG A 390 -26.51 -5.59 -23.60
C ARG A 390 -27.19 -4.53 -24.46
N ASP A 391 -26.93 -3.25 -24.16
CA ASP A 391 -27.55 -2.15 -24.90
C ASP A 391 -27.00 -2.06 -26.34
N ILE A 392 -25.70 -2.36 -26.54
CA ILE A 392 -25.10 -2.41 -27.88
C ILE A 392 -25.52 -3.64 -28.68
N GLU A 393 -25.68 -4.79 -28.05
CA GLU A 393 -26.22 -6.00 -28.72
C GLU A 393 -27.67 -5.78 -29.18
N ALA A 394 -28.45 -5.02 -28.41
CA ALA A 394 -29.84 -4.69 -28.74
C ALA A 394 -29.93 -3.70 -29.92
N ASP A 395 -29.07 -2.68 -29.96
CA ASP A 395 -28.96 -1.74 -31.09
C ASP A 395 -27.49 -1.31 -31.32
N PRO A 396 -26.77 -1.98 -32.24
CA PRO A 396 -25.36 -1.67 -32.52
C PRO A 396 -25.11 -0.27 -33.09
N SER A 397 -26.16 0.40 -33.59
CA SER A 397 -26.06 1.74 -34.17
C SER A 397 -26.38 2.85 -33.17
N ASP A 398 -26.88 2.51 -31.97
CA ASP A 398 -27.18 3.48 -30.94
C ASP A 398 -25.88 3.98 -30.29
N ILE A 399 -25.72 5.30 -30.27
CA ILE A 399 -24.58 5.97 -29.64
C ILE A 399 -24.76 6.11 -28.12
N LYS A 400 -26.00 6.05 -27.63
CA LYS A 400 -26.36 6.28 -26.22
C LYS A 400 -25.58 5.40 -25.22
N PRO A 401 -25.34 4.10 -25.46
CA PRO A 401 -24.55 3.26 -24.55
C PRO A 401 -23.16 3.83 -24.27
N TYR A 402 -22.49 4.40 -25.27
CA TYR A 402 -21.16 5.03 -25.12
C TYR A 402 -21.17 6.27 -24.23
N TYR A 403 -22.29 7.00 -24.16
CA TYR A 403 -22.40 8.19 -23.31
C TYR A 403 -22.83 7.86 -21.89
N GLU A 404 -23.57 6.76 -21.70
CA GLU A 404 -24.03 6.32 -20.37
C GLU A 404 -22.97 5.48 -19.64
N PHE A 405 -22.07 4.82 -20.38
CA PHE A 405 -20.98 4.03 -19.81
C PHE A 405 -20.08 4.86 -18.87
N LEU A 406 -19.98 4.41 -17.61
CA LEU A 406 -19.21 5.06 -16.53
C LEU A 406 -19.63 6.51 -16.19
N SER A 407 -20.78 6.97 -16.70
CA SER A 407 -21.27 8.34 -16.48
C SER A 407 -21.60 8.66 -15.02
N GLU A 408 -21.95 7.65 -14.20
CA GLU A 408 -22.22 7.76 -12.75
C GLU A 408 -21.08 8.46 -12.00
N TYR A 409 -19.85 8.26 -12.47
CA TYR A 409 -18.64 8.79 -11.83
C TYR A 409 -18.30 10.22 -12.24
N LYS A 410 -18.98 10.77 -13.26
CA LYS A 410 -18.84 12.15 -13.76
C LYS A 410 -17.38 12.54 -14.04
N GLN A 411 -16.60 11.62 -14.62
CA GLN A 411 -15.21 11.88 -15.01
C GLN A 411 -15.15 12.29 -16.48
N THR A 412 -14.83 13.56 -16.74
CA THR A 412 -14.78 14.15 -18.08
C THR A 412 -13.78 13.44 -18.99
N ASP A 413 -12.62 13.07 -18.44
CA ASP A 413 -11.51 12.50 -19.20
C ASP A 413 -11.86 11.10 -19.71
N ILE A 414 -12.49 10.27 -18.87
CA ILE A 414 -12.97 8.93 -19.22
C ILE A 414 -14.03 9.02 -20.31
N MET A 415 -15.01 9.92 -20.14
CA MET A 415 -16.09 10.12 -21.11
C MET A 415 -15.56 10.60 -22.47
N ALA A 416 -14.55 11.47 -22.50
CA ALA A 416 -13.90 11.90 -23.74
C ALA A 416 -13.18 10.73 -24.45
N THR A 417 -12.53 9.85 -23.70
CA THR A 417 -11.87 8.67 -24.27
C THR A 417 -12.87 7.66 -24.82
N ILE A 418 -13.99 7.40 -24.13
CA ILE A 418 -15.05 6.50 -24.64
C ILE A 418 -15.64 7.04 -25.96
N ARG A 419 -15.84 8.37 -26.07
CA ARG A 419 -16.28 8.98 -27.33
C ARG A 419 -15.27 8.81 -28.46
N THR A 420 -13.98 8.86 -28.14
CA THR A 420 -12.91 8.59 -29.12
C THR A 420 -12.95 7.11 -29.54
N LEU A 421 -13.22 6.20 -28.60
CA LEU A 421 -13.37 4.78 -28.87
C LEU A 421 -14.56 4.50 -29.82
N TYR A 422 -15.70 5.18 -29.63
CA TYR A 422 -16.83 5.11 -30.57
C TYR A 422 -16.39 5.47 -32.00
N SER A 423 -15.64 6.56 -32.18
CA SER A 423 -15.18 6.94 -33.53
C SER A 423 -14.28 5.89 -34.19
N VAL A 424 -13.63 5.00 -33.41
CA VAL A 424 -12.83 3.89 -33.97
C VAL A 424 -13.71 2.85 -34.67
N SER A 425 -14.96 2.66 -34.22
CA SER A 425 -15.88 1.71 -34.86
C SER A 425 -16.26 2.09 -36.29
N GLU A 426 -16.06 3.35 -36.68
CA GLU A 426 -16.42 3.90 -37.99
C GLU A 426 -15.21 4.07 -38.94
N LEU A 427 -13.98 3.70 -38.51
CA LEU A 427 -12.75 3.94 -39.29
C LEU A 427 -12.29 2.72 -40.12
N ASP A 428 -11.65 2.98 -41.26
CA ASP A 428 -10.94 1.97 -42.08
C ASP A 428 -9.71 1.39 -41.35
N GLU A 429 -9.25 0.19 -41.72
CA GLU A 429 -8.11 -0.55 -41.11
C GLU A 429 -6.86 0.31 -40.79
N LYS A 430 -6.50 1.26 -41.67
CA LYS A 430 -5.32 2.14 -41.43
C LYS A 430 -5.58 3.22 -40.38
N GLY A 431 -6.81 3.72 -40.25
CA GLY A 431 -7.21 4.70 -39.24
C GLY A 431 -7.35 4.07 -37.85
N ILE A 432 -7.67 2.78 -37.81
CA ILE A 432 -7.75 1.99 -36.58
C ILE A 432 -6.39 1.93 -35.87
N ASP A 433 -5.31 1.58 -36.58
CA ASP A 433 -3.94 1.50 -36.00
C ASP A 433 -3.48 2.82 -35.35
N GLU A 434 -3.70 3.95 -36.05
CA GLU A 434 -3.31 5.27 -35.57
C GLU A 434 -4.17 5.70 -34.37
N THR A 435 -5.47 5.39 -34.40
CA THR A 435 -6.39 5.73 -33.31
C THR A 435 -6.19 4.86 -32.08
N ILE A 436 -5.85 3.57 -32.24
CA ILE A 436 -5.42 2.68 -31.16
C ILE A 436 -4.18 3.26 -30.46
N SER A 437 -3.17 3.66 -31.24
CA SER A 437 -1.93 4.19 -30.68
C SER A 437 -2.15 5.48 -29.88
N THR A 438 -3.04 6.36 -30.37
CA THR A 438 -3.40 7.62 -29.69
C THR A 438 -4.29 7.41 -28.48
N LEU A 439 -5.22 6.44 -28.51
CA LEU A 439 -6.03 6.03 -27.36
C LEU A 439 -5.14 5.53 -26.23
N ILE A 440 -4.22 4.63 -26.55
CA ILE A 440 -3.21 4.12 -25.63
C ILE A 440 -2.33 5.25 -25.09
N GLN A 441 -1.87 6.17 -25.94
CA GLN A 441 -1.02 7.27 -25.50
C GLN A 441 -1.75 8.21 -24.54
N ARG A 442 -2.99 8.62 -24.89
CA ARG A 442 -3.85 9.40 -24.00
C ARG A 442 -4.10 8.67 -22.68
N ASN A 443 -4.31 7.37 -22.75
CA ASN A 443 -4.50 6.55 -21.57
C ASN A 443 -3.28 6.60 -20.65
N ASN A 444 -2.08 6.40 -21.20
CA ASN A 444 -0.82 6.54 -20.47
C ASN A 444 -0.67 7.94 -19.85
N ASP A 445 -1.03 9.00 -20.57
CA ASP A 445 -0.99 10.38 -20.06
C ASP A 445 -1.97 10.63 -18.89
N LEU A 446 -3.15 10.01 -18.92
CA LEU A 446 -4.11 10.07 -17.82
C LEU A 446 -3.58 9.36 -16.57
N ILE A 447 -2.98 8.18 -16.74
CA ILE A 447 -2.28 7.53 -15.64
C ILE A 447 -1.14 8.44 -15.16
N ASN A 448 -0.37 9.11 -16.04
CA ASN A 448 0.80 9.96 -15.69
C ASN A 448 0.39 11.02 -14.69
N LYS A 449 -0.61 11.81 -15.08
CA LYS A 449 -1.14 12.89 -14.27
C LYS A 449 -1.66 12.38 -12.92
N GLN A 450 -2.29 11.21 -12.91
CA GLN A 450 -2.88 10.66 -11.70
C GLN A 450 -1.84 10.08 -10.74
N THR A 451 -0.87 9.35 -11.26
CA THR A 451 0.26 8.85 -10.49
C THR A 451 0.99 10.00 -9.82
N GLU A 452 1.26 11.09 -10.57
CA GLU A 452 1.87 12.31 -10.02
C GLU A 452 1.02 12.94 -8.90
N LEU A 453 -0.29 13.07 -9.09
CA LEU A 453 -1.20 13.58 -8.07
C LEU A 453 -1.25 12.69 -6.82
N SER A 454 -1.28 11.37 -7.00
CA SER A 454 -1.24 10.43 -5.89
C SER A 454 0.10 10.48 -5.15
N TYR A 455 1.21 10.71 -5.85
CA TYR A 455 2.51 10.90 -5.22
C TYR A 455 2.54 12.18 -4.40
N LYS A 456 2.12 13.32 -4.95
CA LYS A 456 2.04 14.59 -4.20
C LYS A 456 1.19 14.49 -2.93
N ASP A 457 0.03 13.83 -3.01
CA ASP A 457 -0.84 13.60 -1.86
C ASP A 457 -0.18 12.70 -0.80
N LYS A 458 0.48 11.61 -1.23
CA LYS A 458 1.21 10.71 -0.35
C LYS A 458 2.38 11.44 0.30
N GLU A 459 3.20 12.13 -0.47
CA GLU A 459 4.34 12.92 -0.01
C GLU A 459 3.91 13.93 1.06
N SER A 460 2.79 14.64 0.87
CA SER A 460 2.28 15.59 1.88
C SER A 460 1.91 14.91 3.20
N ILE A 461 1.17 13.80 3.15
CA ILE A 461 0.82 13.03 4.36
C ILE A 461 2.08 12.50 5.04
N LEU A 462 3.03 12.03 4.24
CA LEU A 462 4.26 11.43 4.74
C LEU A 462 5.18 12.47 5.40
N LYS A 463 5.31 13.66 4.82
CA LYS A 463 5.97 14.82 5.46
C LYS A 463 5.28 15.21 6.76
N PHE A 464 3.94 15.14 6.83
CA PHE A 464 3.24 15.39 8.09
C PHE A 464 3.61 14.37 9.18
N MET A 465 3.80 13.10 8.81
CA MET A 465 4.18 12.03 9.76
C MET A 465 5.56 12.25 10.39
N GLU A 466 6.47 12.96 9.71
CA GLU A 466 7.81 13.31 10.23
C GLU A 466 7.74 14.20 11.48
N TYR A 467 6.67 14.98 11.64
CA TYR A 467 6.49 15.88 12.80
C TYR A 467 5.89 15.20 14.04
N ILE A 468 5.40 13.97 13.93
CA ILE A 468 4.76 13.27 15.06
C ILE A 468 5.70 13.06 16.25
N PRO A 469 6.97 12.62 16.08
CA PRO A 469 7.91 12.52 17.19
C PRO A 469 8.15 13.86 17.89
N VAL A 470 8.23 14.95 17.12
CA VAL A 470 8.39 16.32 17.64
C VAL A 470 7.19 16.71 18.49
N PHE A 471 5.98 16.33 18.07
CA PHE A 471 4.76 16.55 18.85
C PHE A 471 4.77 15.81 20.19
N PHE A 472 5.20 14.54 20.22
CA PHE A 472 5.37 13.80 21.49
C PHE A 472 6.38 14.46 22.41
N MET A 473 7.49 14.95 21.85
CA MET A 473 8.50 15.69 22.60
C MET A 473 7.94 16.99 23.17
N ALA A 474 7.18 17.77 22.38
CA ALA A 474 6.57 19.01 22.84
C ALA A 474 5.59 18.77 24.01
N MET A 475 4.77 17.72 23.94
CA MET A 475 3.89 17.31 25.05
C MET A 475 4.68 16.97 26.31
N LYS A 476 5.76 16.20 26.18
CA LYS A 476 6.63 15.84 27.30
C LYS A 476 7.28 17.08 27.91
N MET A 477 7.86 17.96 27.09
CA MET A 477 8.49 19.20 27.55
C MET A 477 7.48 20.11 28.28
N SER A 478 6.23 20.19 27.80
CA SER A 478 5.18 20.96 28.49
C SER A 478 4.93 20.44 29.90
N ILE A 479 4.90 19.11 30.09
CA ILE A 479 4.74 18.50 31.42
C ILE A 479 5.96 18.80 32.31
N ASP A 480 7.18 18.67 31.77
CA ASP A 480 8.41 18.96 32.51
C ASP A 480 8.44 20.43 32.97
N MET A 481 8.10 21.37 32.08
CA MET A 481 8.03 22.80 32.42
C MET A 481 6.95 23.09 33.44
N MET A 482 5.79 22.43 33.37
CA MET A 482 4.73 22.59 34.38
C MET A 482 5.19 22.09 35.75
N LEU A 483 5.92 20.97 35.81
CA LEU A 483 6.49 20.46 37.06
C LEU A 483 7.56 21.39 37.62
N ILE A 484 8.38 22.00 36.77
CA ILE A 484 9.33 23.04 37.19
C ILE A 484 8.55 24.20 37.80
N ILE A 485 7.56 24.76 37.09
CA ILE A 485 6.77 25.90 37.59
C ILE A 485 6.13 25.54 38.93
N THR A 486 5.33 24.48 38.99
CA THR A 486 4.55 24.13 40.20
C THR A 486 5.38 23.77 41.44
N LEU A 487 6.64 23.33 41.28
CA LEU A 487 7.50 22.92 42.39
C LEU A 487 8.56 23.97 42.76
N TYR A 488 8.84 24.96 41.89
CA TYR A 488 9.95 25.93 42.07
C TYR A 488 9.53 27.40 41.98
N LEU A 489 8.36 27.70 41.40
CA LEU A 489 7.81 29.05 41.22
C LEU A 489 6.45 29.13 41.93
#